data_AF-A0A6S5RQ05-F1
#
_entry.id   AF-A0A6S5RQ05-F1
#
_cell.length_a   1.000
_cell.length_b   1.000
_cell.length_c   1.000
_cell.angle_alpha   90.00
_cell.angle_beta   90.00
_cell.angle_gamma   90.00
#
_symmetry.space_group_name_H-M   'P 1'
#
loop_
_entity.id
_entity.type
_entity.pdbx_description
1 polymer ?
#
loop_
_entity_poly.entity_id
_entity_poly.type
_entity_poly.pdbx_seq_one_letter_code
_entity_poly.pdbx_strand_id
1 'polypeptide(L)'
;MKRLLSLAGAATALVLLSACGPSGRYQYDLPKDGYSQACVAQCRMQKQQCGYLDDSKRRLQEARMDAYHYCVAGKDKRQARKDCAYPGTYGGYGSYGGGYSAFSSCADDYDQCFTSCGGTIRWIPAPTQ
;
A
#
# COMPACT_ATOMS: atom_id res chain seq x y z
N MET A 1 -2.52 -44.66 -29.86
CA MET A 1 -2.91 -43.23 -29.92
C MET A 1 -3.18 -42.61 -28.53
N LYS A 2 -2.42 -42.97 -27.47
CA LYS A 2 -2.63 -42.43 -26.10
C LYS A 2 -1.49 -41.49 -25.63
N ARG A 3 -0.38 -41.40 -26.36
CA ARG A 3 0.78 -40.56 -26.00
C ARG A 3 0.68 -39.11 -26.49
N LEU A 4 -0.24 -38.83 -27.42
CA LEU A 4 -0.44 -37.48 -27.97
C LEU A 4 -1.27 -36.57 -27.06
N LEU A 5 -2.06 -37.15 -26.14
CA LEU A 5 -2.90 -36.40 -25.21
C LEU A 5 -2.11 -35.80 -24.02
N SER A 6 -0.97 -36.40 -23.65
CA SER A 6 -0.12 -35.87 -22.55
C SER A 6 0.73 -34.66 -22.96
N LEU A 7 1.01 -34.47 -24.25
CA LEU A 7 1.77 -33.32 -24.76
C LEU A 7 0.89 -32.07 -24.91
N ALA A 8 -0.41 -32.25 -25.21
CA ALA A 8 -1.34 -31.14 -25.34
C ALA A 8 -1.67 -30.46 -24.00
N GLY A 9 -1.73 -31.23 -22.90
CA GLY A 9 -1.99 -30.67 -21.56
C GLY A 9 -0.84 -29.84 -20.98
N ALA A 10 0.41 -30.16 -21.33
CA ALA A 10 1.58 -29.40 -20.89
C ALA A 10 1.74 -28.06 -21.65
N ALA A 11 1.32 -28.02 -22.92
CA ALA A 11 1.42 -26.81 -23.74
C ALA A 11 0.42 -25.71 -23.31
N THR A 12 -0.79 -26.08 -22.86
CA THR A 12 -1.78 -25.11 -22.37
C THR A 12 -1.43 -24.50 -21.01
N ALA A 13 -0.66 -25.21 -20.17
CA ALA A 13 -0.21 -24.68 -18.88
C ALA A 13 0.83 -23.56 -19.04
N LEU A 14 1.67 -23.61 -20.08
CA LEU A 14 2.69 -22.59 -20.35
C LEU A 14 2.09 -21.27 -20.85
N VAL A 15 0.98 -21.31 -21.60
CA VAL A 15 0.31 -20.10 -22.12
C VAL A 15 -0.47 -19.35 -21.02
N LEU A 16 -0.93 -20.05 -19.97
CA LEU A 16 -1.60 -19.41 -18.84
C LEU A 16 -0.61 -18.74 -17.86
N LEU A 17 0.66 -19.14 -17.86
CA LEU A 17 1.72 -18.52 -17.06
C LEU A 17 2.29 -17.23 -17.70
N SER A 18 2.16 -17.05 -19.02
CA SER A 18 2.56 -15.81 -19.70
C SER A 18 1.50 -14.70 -19.62
N ALA A 19 0.33 -14.97 -19.04
CA ALA A 19 -0.70 -13.97 -18.74
C ALA A 19 -0.47 -13.27 -17.38
N CYS A 20 0.76 -13.31 -16.85
CA CYS A 20 1.18 -12.40 -15.79
C CYS A 20 1.17 -10.99 -16.40
N GLY A 21 0.21 -10.16 -15.97
CA GLY A 21 -0.05 -8.82 -16.52
C GLY A 21 1.21 -7.96 -16.61
N PRO A 22 1.16 -6.82 -17.33
CA PRO A 22 2.35 -6.03 -17.66
C PRO A 22 3.15 -5.71 -16.40
N SER A 23 4.17 -6.51 -16.16
CA SER A 23 5.13 -6.24 -15.11
C SER A 23 5.92 -5.06 -15.60
N GLY A 24 6.01 -4.01 -14.79
CA GLY A 24 6.72 -2.79 -15.13
C GLY A 24 7.27 -2.20 -13.86
N ARG A 25 8.37 -1.47 -13.96
CA ARG A 25 8.98 -0.80 -12.82
C ARG A 25 9.05 0.68 -13.05
N TYR A 26 8.82 1.45 -11.99
CA TYR A 26 9.09 2.87 -12.00
C TYR A 26 10.59 3.10 -11.81
N GLN A 27 11.20 3.80 -12.75
CA GLN A 27 12.56 4.31 -12.64
C GLN A 27 12.51 5.77 -12.23
N TYR A 28 13.27 6.09 -11.18
CA TYR A 28 13.42 7.43 -10.62
C TYR A 28 14.79 7.96 -11.01
N ASP A 29 14.82 8.94 -11.91
CA ASP A 29 16.07 9.57 -12.32
C ASP A 29 16.31 10.81 -11.46
N LEU A 30 17.39 10.78 -10.67
CA LEU A 30 17.77 11.91 -9.83
C LEU A 30 18.21 13.10 -10.69
N PRO A 31 17.82 14.32 -10.31
CA PRO A 31 18.32 15.51 -10.97
C PRO A 31 19.82 15.70 -10.70
N LYS A 32 20.53 16.27 -11.68
CA LYS A 32 22.01 16.32 -11.70
C LYS A 32 22.59 17.46 -10.85
N ASP A 33 21.76 18.39 -10.40
CA ASP A 33 22.20 19.58 -9.67
C ASP A 33 22.26 19.30 -8.16
N GLY A 34 23.33 19.73 -7.48
CA GLY A 34 23.47 19.48 -6.03
C GLY A 34 22.32 20.04 -5.18
N TYR A 35 21.72 21.16 -5.60
CA TYR A 35 20.54 21.75 -4.96
C TYR A 35 19.30 20.85 -5.08
N SER A 36 19.05 20.33 -6.28
CA SER A 36 17.91 19.45 -6.57
C SER A 36 17.99 18.12 -5.82
N GLN A 37 19.21 17.62 -5.58
CA GLN A 37 19.44 16.42 -4.77
C GLN A 37 19.12 16.66 -3.28
N ALA A 38 19.47 17.83 -2.74
CA ALA A 38 19.11 18.21 -1.38
C ALA A 38 17.58 18.33 -1.20
N CYS A 39 16.88 18.88 -2.21
CA CYS A 39 15.42 18.93 -2.25
C CYS A 39 14.81 17.51 -2.20
N VAL A 40 15.28 16.59 -3.05
CA VAL A 40 14.83 15.18 -3.04
C VAL A 40 15.11 14.49 -1.71
N ALA A 41 16.22 14.81 -1.03
CA ALA A 41 16.53 14.27 0.29
C ALA A 41 15.48 14.69 1.34
N GLN A 42 14.98 15.93 1.28
CA GLN A 42 13.88 16.38 2.14
C GLN A 42 12.58 15.63 1.84
N CYS A 43 12.24 15.42 0.56
CA CYS A 43 11.10 14.59 0.17
C CYS A 43 11.18 13.17 0.74
N ARG A 44 12.38 12.56 0.74
CA ARG A 44 12.61 11.22 1.32
C ARG A 44 12.37 11.19 2.82
N MET A 45 12.82 12.22 3.55
CA MET A 45 12.55 12.33 4.98
C MET A 45 11.05 12.44 5.27
N GLN A 46 10.34 13.26 4.50
CA GLN A 46 8.89 13.41 4.63
C GLN A 46 8.16 12.08 4.35
N LYS A 47 8.58 11.35 3.31
CA LYS A 47 8.05 10.01 3.01
C LYS A 47 8.27 9.03 4.17
N GLN A 48 9.46 9.03 4.77
CA GLN A 48 9.77 8.15 5.91
C GLN A 48 8.89 8.47 7.12
N GLN A 49 8.70 9.75 7.43
CA GLN A 49 7.81 10.18 8.51
C GLN A 49 6.36 9.77 8.25
N CYS A 50 5.88 9.93 7.02
CA CYS A 50 4.55 9.50 6.61
C CYS A 50 4.39 7.98 6.76
N GLY A 51 5.37 7.19 6.29
CA GLY A 51 5.36 5.73 6.46
C GLY A 51 5.38 5.29 7.93
N TYR A 52 6.10 6.00 8.79
CA TYR A 52 6.09 5.72 10.23
C TYR A 52 4.71 5.99 10.86
N LEU A 53 4.06 7.09 10.49
CA LEU A 53 2.72 7.44 10.99
C LEU A 53 1.67 6.44 10.52
N ASP A 54 1.73 5.99 9.27
CA ASP A 54 0.82 4.98 8.75
C ASP A 54 1.05 3.61 9.39
N ASP A 55 2.30 3.20 9.60
CA ASP A 55 2.59 1.95 10.33
C ASP A 55 2.12 2.05 11.79
N SER A 56 2.28 3.21 12.43
CA SER A 56 1.79 3.46 13.79
C SER A 56 0.26 3.38 13.86
N LYS A 57 -0.45 4.00 12.92
CA LYS A 57 -1.93 3.92 12.83
C LYS A 57 -2.39 2.48 12.62
N ARG A 58 -1.72 1.73 11.75
CA ARG A 58 -2.01 0.31 11.49
C ARG A 58 -1.84 -0.51 12.76
N ARG A 59 -0.71 -0.38 13.46
CA ARG A 59 -0.46 -1.06 14.74
C ARG A 59 -1.50 -0.69 15.81
N LEU A 60 -1.90 0.58 15.86
CA LEU A 60 -2.94 1.02 16.79
C LEU A 60 -4.29 0.40 16.45
N GLN A 61 -4.61 0.27 15.17
CA GLN A 61 -5.83 -0.39 14.71
C GLN A 61 -5.82 -1.89 15.02
N GLU A 62 -4.69 -2.57 14.79
CA GLU A 62 -4.48 -3.96 15.18
C GLU A 62 -4.68 -4.14 16.69
N ALA A 63 -4.03 -3.32 17.52
CA ALA A 63 -4.20 -3.38 18.98
C ALA A 63 -5.65 -3.13 19.45
N ARG A 64 -6.39 -2.23 18.76
CA ARG A 64 -7.82 -2.01 19.04
C ARG A 64 -8.66 -3.22 18.69
N MET A 65 -8.40 -3.85 17.55
CA MET A 65 -9.07 -5.08 17.13
C MET A 65 -8.79 -6.22 18.11
N ASP A 66 -7.55 -6.38 18.56
CA ASP A 66 -7.18 -7.38 19.56
C ASP A 66 -7.93 -7.16 20.86
N ALA A 67 -7.95 -5.93 21.37
CA ALA A 67 -8.72 -5.58 22.57
C ALA A 67 -10.22 -5.89 22.41
N TYR A 68 -10.79 -5.64 21.22
CA TYR A 68 -12.16 -6.02 20.91
C TYR A 68 -12.35 -7.55 20.93
N HIS A 69 -11.43 -8.31 20.32
CA HIS A 69 -11.47 -9.78 20.33
C HIS A 69 -11.42 -10.35 21.74
N TYR A 70 -10.57 -9.80 22.61
CA TYR A 70 -10.53 -10.16 24.03
C TYR A 70 -11.84 -9.82 24.74
N CYS A 71 -12.44 -8.66 24.45
CA CYS A 71 -13.70 -8.26 25.09
C CYS A 71 -14.86 -9.19 24.71
N VAL A 72 -14.96 -9.58 23.44
CA VAL A 72 -16.07 -10.44 22.96
C VAL A 72 -15.87 -11.91 23.30
N ALA A 73 -14.65 -12.32 23.66
CA ALA A 73 -14.35 -13.70 24.04
C ALA A 73 -15.22 -14.13 25.24
N GLY A 74 -15.98 -15.20 25.07
CA GLY A 74 -16.87 -15.74 26.11
C GLY A 74 -18.19 -14.98 26.31
N LYS A 75 -18.49 -13.97 25.49
CA LYS A 75 -19.79 -13.25 25.52
C LYS A 75 -20.69 -13.70 24.37
N ASP A 76 -21.99 -13.77 24.63
CA ASP A 76 -23.00 -13.95 23.59
C ASP A 76 -23.06 -12.74 22.64
N LYS A 77 -23.45 -12.96 21.38
CA LYS A 77 -23.47 -11.90 20.34
C LYS A 77 -24.24 -10.63 20.75
N ARG A 78 -25.33 -10.75 21.52
CA ARG A 78 -26.11 -9.60 22.04
C ARG A 78 -25.39 -8.88 23.17
N GLN A 79 -24.70 -9.61 24.04
CA GLN A 79 -23.93 -9.09 25.16
C GLN A 79 -22.66 -8.38 24.66
N ALA A 80 -21.93 -9.02 23.74
CA ALA A 80 -20.76 -8.48 23.08
C ALA A 80 -21.03 -7.14 22.38
N ARG A 81 -22.17 -6.97 21.71
CA ARG A 81 -22.54 -5.69 21.06
C ARG A 81 -22.84 -4.55 22.02
N LYS A 82 -23.24 -4.86 23.26
CA LYS A 82 -23.52 -3.85 24.30
C LYS A 82 -22.26 -3.49 25.09
N ASP A 83 -21.45 -4.51 25.41
CA ASP A 83 -20.33 -4.37 26.33
C ASP A 83 -19.01 -4.06 25.60
N CYS A 84 -18.88 -4.43 24.32
CA CYS A 84 -17.64 -4.28 23.55
C CYS A 84 -17.85 -3.31 22.40
N ALA A 85 -17.09 -2.21 22.40
CA ALA A 85 -17.09 -1.24 21.31
C ALA A 85 -16.29 -1.80 20.11
N TYR A 86 -16.97 -2.00 18.99
CA TYR A 86 -16.31 -2.43 17.75
C TYR A 86 -15.46 -1.29 17.16
N PRO A 87 -14.15 -1.50 16.93
CA PRO A 87 -13.29 -0.50 16.33
C PRO A 87 -13.46 -0.50 14.81
N GLY A 88 -14.60 0.02 14.35
CA GLY A 88 -14.90 0.13 12.93
C GLY A 88 -16.05 1.07 12.58
N THR A 89 -16.80 1.54 13.57
CA THR A 89 -17.82 2.58 13.39
C THR A 89 -17.45 3.81 14.21
N TYR A 90 -16.40 4.51 13.78
CA TYR A 90 -16.23 5.92 14.15
C TYR A 90 -16.90 6.79 13.08
N GLY A 91 -18.23 6.70 13.03
CA GLY A 91 -19.05 7.81 12.58
C GLY A 91 -19.48 8.57 13.84
N GLY A 92 -18.97 9.79 14.05
CA GLY A 92 -19.58 10.71 15.02
C GLY A 92 -18.80 11.09 16.28
N TYR A 93 -17.46 11.13 16.28
CA TYR A 93 -16.77 12.13 17.11
C TYR A 93 -15.80 12.92 16.24
N GLY A 94 -16.00 14.23 16.22
CA GLY A 94 -15.22 15.14 15.41
C GLY A 94 -13.75 15.18 15.81
N SER A 95 -12.93 15.49 14.81
CA SER A 95 -11.98 16.59 14.92
C SER A 95 -10.85 16.44 15.96
N TYR A 96 -9.95 15.49 15.71
CA TYR A 96 -8.54 15.87 15.56
C TYR A 96 -8.30 15.92 14.03
N GLY A 97 -8.73 16.97 13.33
CA GLY A 97 -8.26 18.33 13.55
C GLY A 97 -6.85 18.53 12.98
N GLY A 98 -6.60 17.98 11.79
CA GLY A 98 -5.40 18.22 10.98
C GLY A 98 -5.70 17.77 9.55
N GLY A 99 -6.10 18.73 8.72
CA GLY A 99 -6.55 18.50 7.35
C GLY A 99 -5.45 17.97 6.44
N TYR A 100 -5.30 16.65 6.40
CA TYR A 100 -4.55 15.96 5.36
C TYR A 100 -5.56 15.12 4.58
N SER A 101 -5.94 15.67 3.43
CA SER A 101 -6.63 15.05 2.31
C SER A 101 -6.78 13.53 2.38
N ALA A 102 -8.05 13.10 2.34
CA ALA A 102 -8.42 11.75 1.98
C ALA A 102 -7.66 11.32 0.71
N PHE A 103 -6.84 10.27 0.82
CA PHE A 103 -6.23 9.52 -0.28
C PHE A 103 -5.13 10.19 -1.13
N SER A 104 -4.19 10.93 -0.54
CA SER A 104 -2.83 10.96 -1.10
C SER A 104 -2.01 9.90 -0.36
N SER A 105 -1.56 8.85 -1.04
CA SER A 105 -0.67 7.88 -0.39
C SER A 105 0.69 8.57 -0.13
N CYS A 106 1.42 8.17 0.91
CA CYS A 106 2.79 8.68 1.14
C CYS A 106 3.72 8.50 -0.10
N ALA A 107 3.35 7.61 -1.03
CA ALA A 107 4.02 7.45 -2.31
C ALA A 107 3.66 8.56 -3.31
N ASP A 108 2.39 8.94 -3.43
CA ASP A 108 1.93 10.01 -4.32
C ASP A 108 2.52 11.37 -3.91
N ASP A 109 2.52 11.67 -2.61
CA ASP A 109 3.15 12.89 -2.07
C ASP A 109 4.65 12.93 -2.37
N TYR A 110 5.31 11.77 -2.28
CA TYR A 110 6.73 11.65 -2.62
C TYR A 110 6.97 11.85 -4.10
N ASP A 111 6.14 11.29 -4.98
CA ASP A 111 6.29 11.39 -6.43
C ASP A 111 6.08 12.84 -6.90
N GLN A 112 5.12 13.54 -6.30
CA GLN A 112 4.90 14.97 -6.52
C GLN A 112 6.09 15.81 -6.02
N CYS A 113 6.63 15.52 -4.84
CA CYS A 113 7.81 16.21 -4.30
C CYS A 113 9.08 15.90 -5.13
N PHE A 114 9.23 14.66 -5.58
CA PHE A 114 10.36 14.23 -6.40
C PHE A 114 10.37 14.94 -7.76
N THR A 115 9.19 15.07 -8.39
CA THR A 115 9.05 15.79 -9.67
C THR A 115 9.18 17.30 -9.53
N SER A 116 8.70 17.90 -8.42
CA SER A 116 8.88 19.34 -8.17
C SER A 116 10.35 19.73 -7.91
N CYS A 117 11.13 18.83 -7.32
CA CYS A 117 12.58 18.99 -7.17
C CYS A 117 13.36 18.77 -8.49
N GLY A 118 12.69 18.53 -9.62
CA GLY A 118 13.31 18.32 -10.94
C GLY A 118 13.67 16.86 -11.26
N GLY A 119 13.28 15.92 -10.40
CA GLY A 119 13.41 14.49 -10.69
C GLY A 119 12.42 14.04 -11.76
N THR A 120 12.78 13.01 -12.52
CA THR A 120 11.88 12.44 -13.54
C THR A 120 11.51 11.02 -13.17
N ILE A 121 10.21 10.70 -13.25
CA ILE A 121 9.66 9.37 -12.99
C ILE A 121 9.25 8.77 -14.33
N ARG A 122 9.77 7.58 -14.66
CA ARG A 122 9.46 6.89 -15.91
C ARG A 122 8.98 5.48 -15.62
N TRP A 123 7.86 5.10 -16.24
CA TRP A 123 7.41 3.71 -16.21
C TRP A 123 8.14 2.92 -17.29
N ILE A 124 8.79 1.84 -16.89
CA ILE A 124 9.52 0.94 -17.80
C ILE A 124 8.77 -0.39 -17.82
N PRO A 125 8.17 -0.76 -18.96
CA PRO A 125 7.61 -2.10 -19.11
C PRO A 125 8.72 -3.14 -18.96
N ALA A 126 8.43 -4.24 -18.28
CA ALA A 126 9.32 -5.39 -18.27
C ALA A 126 9.50 -5.88 -19.71
N PRO A 127 10.69 -6.37 -20.06
CA PRO A 127 10.91 -6.97 -21.36
C PRO A 127 9.93 -8.14 -21.52
N THR A 128 9.08 -8.05 -22.54
CA THR A 128 8.28 -9.18 -23.01
C THR A 128 9.26 -10.23 -23.54
N GLN A 129 9.47 -11.31 -22.79
CA GLN A 129 10.19 -12.49 -23.27
C GLN A 129 9.27 -13.39 -24.08
#